data_AF-A0A6J7P1G9-F1
#
_entry.id   AF-A0A6J7P1G9-F1
#
_cell.length_a   1.000
_cell.length_b   1.000
_cell.length_c   1.000
_cell.angle_alpha   90.00
_cell.angle_beta   90.00
_cell.angle_gamma   90.00
#
_symmetry.space_group_name_H-M   'P 1'
#
loop_
_entity.id
_entity.type
_entity.pdbx_description
1 polymer ?
#
loop_
_entity_poly.entity_id
_entity_poly.type
_entity_poly.pdbx_seq_one_letter_code
_entity_poly.pdbx_strand_id
1 'polypeptide(L)'
;MPVVPQETQTQIDIKDENGWTRGITFMMLAVIAIPTFVIGLVAVVALLNNNSASSAVSVQVELSEFKIAMSSSAVQPGDITFQIKNSGTVAHNFVIPKLNVRSEMINPGQSISVVVPGVAVGDYEINCEVSGHLAAGMKTMFIVSADAPSSDSHVMASGEAMNSMTAMSWQEMDAKMAEVALKFPAKTEGLGNSELSPIISEDGYKVFNLTASIIKWEVEQGKFVEGWAYNGQIPGPILRANVGDKIRIVLKNELPESTSLHLHGVRVPNAMDGVDPYTQSPIEPGQSFSYEFTALEPAVGMYHSHHNAQVQVPNGLAGALLIGDWKDLGMKSASGRLPDTDGKADQEVVMVLNDSGTIGLSLNGKSFPATAPYTLKVGETMLVHYFNEGSLTHPMHLHQPSGLVVAHDGAPLEYPFWADTLNVAPGERWTVAYTAKDAGVWAWHCHILTHAETPTGMRYMVTALIVSAK
;
A
#
# COMPACT_ATOMS: atom_id res chain seq x y z
N MET A 1 31.63 -25.90 47.46
CA MET A 1 30.42 -26.36 48.20
C MET A 1 29.82 -25.14 48.88
N PRO A 2 28.49 -24.93 48.95
CA PRO A 2 27.32 -25.75 48.57
C PRO A 2 26.61 -25.18 47.30
N VAL A 3 25.73 -25.83 46.52
CA VAL A 3 24.46 -26.58 46.68
C VAL A 3 23.25 -25.71 47.08
N VAL A 4 22.26 -25.73 46.18
CA VAL A 4 21.03 -24.92 45.99
C VAL A 4 19.93 -25.22 47.03
N PRO A 5 18.93 -24.33 47.19
CA PRO A 5 17.54 -24.82 47.16
C PRO A 5 16.60 -24.03 46.22
N GLN A 6 15.63 -24.79 45.68
CA GLN A 6 14.65 -24.46 44.65
C GLN A 6 13.61 -23.42 45.08
N GLU A 7 13.13 -22.65 44.09
CA GLU A 7 11.94 -21.80 44.21
C GLU A 7 10.66 -22.62 44.39
N THR A 8 9.80 -22.15 45.29
CA THR A 8 8.44 -22.65 45.52
C THR A 8 7.45 -21.69 44.85
N GLN A 9 6.72 -22.18 43.84
CA GLN A 9 5.54 -21.48 43.31
C GLN A 9 4.41 -21.53 44.34
N THR A 10 3.87 -20.37 44.71
CA THR A 10 2.62 -20.27 45.46
C THR A 10 1.46 -20.19 44.48
N GLN A 11 0.65 -21.25 44.43
CA GLN A 11 -0.59 -21.33 43.69
C GLN A 11 -1.72 -20.84 44.60
N ILE A 12 -2.49 -19.83 44.16
CA ILE A 12 -3.77 -19.48 44.80
C ILE A 12 -4.86 -20.25 44.07
N ASP A 13 -5.43 -21.22 44.78
CA ASP A 13 -6.61 -21.99 44.37
C ASP A 13 -7.88 -21.22 44.76
N ILE A 14 -8.78 -21.01 43.81
CA ILE A 14 -10.21 -20.80 44.08
C ILE A 14 -10.95 -21.94 43.39
N LYS A 15 -11.49 -22.85 44.21
CA LYS A 15 -12.39 -23.92 43.80
C LYS A 15 -13.69 -23.34 43.30
N ASP A 16 -14.25 -23.94 42.26
CA ASP A 16 -15.69 -24.11 42.17
C ASP A 16 -16.04 -25.60 42.01
N GLU A 17 -16.93 -26.01 42.91
CA GLU A 17 -17.51 -27.34 42.99
C GLU A 17 -18.60 -27.47 41.93
N ASN A 18 -18.46 -28.43 41.01
CA ASN A 18 -19.52 -29.26 40.45
C ASN A 18 -18.90 -30.22 39.42
N GLY A 19 -18.45 -31.38 39.92
CA GLY A 19 -17.85 -32.42 39.09
C GLY A 19 -18.85 -33.06 38.13
N TRP A 20 -18.41 -33.33 36.90
CA TRP A 20 -18.13 -34.69 36.41
C TRP A 20 -17.67 -34.67 34.92
N THR A 21 -16.42 -35.11 34.75
CA THR A 21 -15.77 -35.84 33.64
C THR A 21 -16.38 -35.97 32.22
N ARG A 22 -15.61 -35.55 31.20
CA ARG A 22 -14.93 -36.42 30.19
C ARG A 22 -14.19 -35.57 29.14
N GLY A 23 -12.88 -35.80 29.00
CA GLY A 23 -12.02 -35.11 28.03
C GLY A 23 -12.09 -35.73 26.63
N ILE A 24 -12.20 -34.87 25.62
CA ILE A 24 -11.83 -35.14 24.22
C ILE A 24 -11.21 -33.85 23.66
N THR A 25 -10.04 -34.03 23.05
CA THR A 25 -9.20 -33.07 22.33
C THR A 25 -9.99 -32.16 21.38
N PHE A 26 -9.78 -30.83 21.45
CA PHE A 26 -10.26 -29.89 20.44
C PHE A 26 -9.10 -29.22 19.70
N MET A 27 -8.97 -29.61 18.44
CA MET A 27 -8.24 -28.94 17.37
C MET A 27 -9.20 -27.87 16.82
N MET A 28 -8.89 -26.58 17.00
CA MET A 28 -9.70 -25.48 16.44
C MET A 28 -9.43 -25.34 14.94
N LEU A 29 -10.36 -25.83 14.12
CA LEU A 29 -10.61 -25.36 12.76
C LEU A 29 -11.53 -24.14 12.86
N ALA A 30 -11.05 -22.96 12.47
CA ALA A 30 -11.91 -21.81 12.23
C ALA A 30 -12.69 -22.01 10.93
N VAL A 31 -13.98 -22.28 11.05
CA VAL A 31 -14.93 -22.29 9.92
C VAL A 31 -15.33 -20.84 9.65
N ILE A 32 -14.97 -20.32 8.48
CA ILE A 32 -15.53 -19.07 7.96
C ILE A 32 -16.97 -19.36 7.55
N ALA A 33 -17.93 -18.84 8.31
CA ALA A 33 -19.33 -18.88 7.95
C ALA A 33 -19.60 -17.84 6.84
N ILE A 34 -19.94 -18.33 5.64
CA ILE A 34 -20.51 -17.49 4.58
C ILE A 34 -21.99 -17.30 4.92
N PRO A 35 -22.48 -16.07 5.16
CA PRO A 35 -23.91 -15.87 5.38
C PRO A 35 -24.65 -15.99 4.05
N THR A 36 -25.60 -16.91 3.99
CA THR A 36 -26.54 -17.05 2.88
C THR A 36 -27.58 -15.93 2.94
N PHE A 37 -27.75 -15.20 1.84
CA PHE A 37 -28.82 -14.24 1.63
C PHE A 37 -30.17 -14.97 1.60
N VAL A 38 -31.04 -14.72 2.59
CA VAL A 38 -32.46 -15.08 2.51
C VAL A 38 -33.29 -13.95 3.10
N ILE A 39 -33.94 -13.14 2.26
CA ILE A 39 -35.06 -12.29 2.66
C ILE A 39 -36.13 -12.33 1.55
N GLY A 40 -37.37 -12.54 1.98
CA GLY A 40 -38.52 -12.88 1.13
C GLY A 40 -39.07 -11.73 0.30
N LEU A 41 -39.66 -12.11 -0.83
CA LEU A 41 -40.36 -11.24 -1.76
C LEU A 41 -41.63 -10.67 -1.11
N VAL A 42 -41.73 -9.34 -0.98
CA VAL A 42 -43.01 -8.65 -0.73
C VAL A 42 -43.58 -8.26 -2.09
N ALA A 43 -44.66 -8.93 -2.51
CA ALA A 43 -45.37 -8.59 -3.73
C ALA A 43 -46.29 -7.37 -3.49
N VAL A 44 -46.04 -6.27 -4.19
CA VAL A 44 -46.97 -5.14 -4.30
C VAL A 44 -47.79 -5.31 -5.56
N VAL A 45 -49.11 -5.47 -5.41
CA VAL A 45 -50.07 -5.45 -6.53
C VAL A 45 -50.32 -4.00 -6.89
N ALA A 46 -49.83 -3.55 -8.05
CA ALA A 46 -50.17 -2.25 -8.62
C ALA A 46 -51.18 -2.42 -9.76
N LEU A 47 -52.36 -1.83 -9.57
CA LEU A 47 -53.39 -1.63 -10.59
C LEU A 47 -52.90 -0.65 -11.68
N LEU A 48 -53.30 -0.96 -12.90
CA LEU A 48 -52.99 -0.30 -14.16
C LEU A 48 -53.21 1.23 -14.12
N ASN A 49 -52.19 1.98 -14.53
CA ASN A 49 -52.39 3.21 -15.29
C ASN A 49 -51.18 3.46 -16.21
N ASN A 50 -51.46 3.47 -17.51
CA ASN A 50 -50.49 3.77 -18.57
C ASN A 50 -50.00 5.21 -18.45
N ASN A 51 -48.78 5.37 -17.94
CA ASN A 51 -47.87 6.43 -18.32
C ASN A 51 -46.47 5.84 -18.27
N SER A 52 -45.70 6.05 -19.34
CA SER A 52 -44.33 5.54 -19.51
C SER A 52 -43.46 5.94 -18.32
N ALA A 53 -43.34 5.06 -17.34
CA ALA A 53 -42.51 5.26 -16.17
C ALA A 53 -41.05 5.04 -16.59
N SER A 54 -40.25 6.08 -16.45
CA SER A 54 -38.79 5.99 -16.48
C SER A 54 -38.36 4.92 -15.47
N SER A 55 -37.57 3.94 -15.93
CA SER A 55 -37.00 2.89 -15.10
C SER A 55 -36.00 3.54 -14.13
N ALA A 56 -36.47 3.88 -12.92
CA ALA A 56 -35.64 4.47 -11.88
C ALA A 56 -34.54 3.48 -11.48
N VAL A 57 -33.28 3.93 -11.55
CA VAL A 57 -32.11 3.14 -11.18
C VAL A 57 -32.10 2.95 -9.67
N SER A 58 -32.04 1.71 -9.19
CA SER A 58 -32.00 1.38 -7.76
C SER A 58 -30.64 0.83 -7.33
N VAL A 59 -30.05 1.39 -6.27
CA VAL A 59 -28.76 0.98 -5.70
C VAL A 59 -28.98 0.51 -4.27
N GLN A 60 -28.62 -0.73 -3.94
CA GLN A 60 -28.61 -1.19 -2.55
C GLN A 60 -27.35 -0.69 -1.86
N VAL A 61 -27.48 -0.17 -0.65
CA VAL A 61 -26.38 0.35 0.16
C VAL A 61 -26.43 -0.33 1.52
N GLU A 62 -25.30 -0.86 1.97
CA GLU A 62 -25.14 -1.43 3.30
C GLU A 62 -24.12 -0.63 4.09
N LEU A 63 -24.57 -0.11 5.23
CA LEU A 63 -23.74 0.63 6.18
C LEU A 63 -23.33 -0.33 7.31
N SER A 64 -22.04 -0.34 7.63
CA SER A 64 -21.51 -0.96 8.84
C SER A 64 -20.43 -0.05 9.42
N GLU A 65 -19.86 -0.42 10.57
CA GLU A 65 -18.78 0.32 11.21
C GLU A 65 -17.68 0.65 10.19
N PHE A 66 -17.50 1.94 9.96
CA PHE A 66 -16.47 2.52 9.10
C PHE A 66 -16.51 2.11 7.62
N LYS A 67 -17.61 1.51 7.15
CA LYS A 67 -17.72 1.00 5.78
C LYS A 67 -19.07 1.32 5.15
N ILE A 68 -19.02 1.73 3.88
CA ILE A 68 -20.19 1.90 3.01
C ILE A 68 -20.01 0.93 1.85
N ALA A 69 -20.83 -0.12 1.80
CA ALA A 69 -20.88 -1.07 0.69
C ALA A 69 -22.08 -0.77 -0.21
N MET A 70 -21.94 -0.98 -1.51
CA MET A 70 -23.01 -0.75 -2.47
C MET A 70 -23.13 -1.94 -3.41
N SER A 71 -24.35 -2.26 -3.86
CA SER A 71 -24.57 -3.27 -4.90
C SER A 71 -24.01 -2.84 -6.26
N SER A 72 -23.86 -1.53 -6.47
CA SER A 72 -23.14 -0.96 -7.60
C SER A 72 -22.46 0.34 -7.19
N SER A 73 -21.18 0.48 -7.56
CA SER A 73 -20.44 1.74 -7.46
C SER A 73 -20.57 2.61 -8.72
N ALA A 74 -21.29 2.14 -9.75
CA ALA A 74 -21.49 2.87 -11.00
C ALA A 74 -22.93 2.73 -11.53
N VAL A 75 -23.59 3.85 -11.89
CA VAL A 75 -24.94 3.83 -12.48
C VAL A 75 -25.16 4.88 -13.57
N GLN A 76 -26.27 4.74 -14.32
CA GLN A 76 -26.67 5.68 -15.37
C GLN A 76 -27.15 7.02 -14.80
N PRO A 77 -26.94 8.16 -15.51
CA PRO A 77 -27.45 9.45 -15.09
C PRO A 77 -28.98 9.48 -15.15
N GLY A 78 -29.57 10.25 -14.25
CA GLY A 78 -31.02 10.33 -14.08
C GLY A 78 -31.44 10.22 -12.62
N ASP A 79 -32.68 9.82 -12.39
CA ASP A 79 -33.23 9.65 -11.04
C ASP A 79 -32.72 8.34 -10.43
N ILE A 80 -31.99 8.45 -9.31
CA ILE A 80 -31.37 7.31 -8.62
C ILE A 80 -32.03 7.12 -7.26
N THR A 81 -32.46 5.90 -6.97
CA THR A 81 -32.98 5.51 -5.64
C THR A 81 -31.96 4.67 -4.90
N PHE A 82 -31.47 5.14 -3.76
CA PHE A 82 -30.63 4.37 -2.85
C PHE A 82 -31.48 3.67 -1.80
N GLN A 83 -31.39 2.35 -1.76
CA GLN A 83 -32.02 1.49 -0.76
C GLN A 83 -30.97 1.13 0.30
N ILE A 84 -31.01 1.84 1.42
CA ILE A 84 -29.92 1.84 2.40
C ILE A 84 -30.34 1.00 3.61
N LYS A 85 -29.51 0.07 4.04
CA LYS A 85 -29.65 -0.68 5.29
C LYS A 85 -28.44 -0.44 6.18
N ASN A 86 -28.67 -0.16 7.45
CA ASN A 86 -27.62 -0.21 8.46
C ASN A 86 -27.56 -1.62 9.06
N SER A 87 -26.49 -2.36 8.76
CA SER A 87 -26.20 -3.68 9.32
C SER A 87 -25.13 -3.63 10.43
N GLY A 88 -24.61 -2.44 10.75
CA GLY A 88 -23.73 -2.22 11.89
C GLY A 88 -24.47 -2.18 13.23
N THR A 89 -23.68 -2.03 14.27
CA THR A 89 -24.06 -1.87 15.69
C THR A 89 -24.21 -0.42 16.14
N VAL A 90 -23.70 0.55 15.36
CA VAL A 90 -23.85 1.99 15.62
C VAL A 90 -24.75 2.68 14.58
N ALA A 91 -25.28 3.86 14.92
CA ALA A 91 -26.10 4.63 13.99
C ALA A 91 -25.25 5.34 12.93
N HIS A 92 -25.76 5.45 11.70
CA HIS A 92 -25.08 6.04 10.55
C HIS A 92 -25.98 7.02 9.80
N ASN A 93 -25.42 7.95 9.03
CA ASN A 93 -26.16 8.70 8.02
C ASN A 93 -25.51 8.52 6.64
N PHE A 94 -26.27 8.80 5.60
CA PHE A 94 -25.86 8.68 4.21
C PHE A 94 -25.84 10.06 3.58
N VAL A 95 -24.67 10.45 3.07
CA VAL A 95 -24.42 11.81 2.58
C VAL A 95 -23.74 11.75 1.21
N ILE A 96 -24.22 12.60 0.29
CA ILE A 96 -23.55 12.88 -0.99
C ILE A 96 -23.30 14.40 -1.05
N PRO A 97 -22.11 14.90 -0.63
CA PRO A 97 -21.89 16.33 -0.43
C PRO A 97 -22.07 17.17 -1.70
N LYS A 98 -21.55 16.68 -2.83
CA LYS A 98 -21.61 17.36 -4.13
C LYS A 98 -23.03 17.52 -4.68
N LEU A 99 -23.98 16.71 -4.21
CA LEU A 99 -25.40 16.78 -4.57
C LEU A 99 -26.27 17.38 -3.46
N ASN A 100 -25.66 17.82 -2.35
CA ASN A 100 -26.36 18.32 -1.16
C ASN A 100 -27.44 17.35 -0.63
N VAL A 101 -27.17 16.04 -0.69
CA VAL A 101 -28.06 14.99 -0.18
C VAL A 101 -27.59 14.54 1.20
N ARG A 102 -28.52 14.51 2.16
CA ARG A 102 -28.25 14.09 3.54
C ARG A 102 -29.46 13.33 4.08
N SER A 103 -29.26 12.09 4.53
CA SER A 103 -30.31 11.35 5.22
C SER A 103 -30.42 11.77 6.68
N GLU A 104 -31.55 11.44 7.31
CA GLU A 104 -31.63 11.33 8.76
C GLU A 104 -30.73 10.20 9.28
N MET A 105 -30.59 10.10 10.60
CA MET A 105 -29.85 9.01 11.25
C MET A 105 -30.57 7.67 11.06
N ILE A 106 -29.80 6.67 10.66
CA ILE A 106 -30.23 5.30 10.37
C ILE A 106 -29.70 4.42 11.51
N ASN A 107 -30.59 3.95 12.37
CA ASN A 107 -30.23 3.13 13.53
C ASN A 107 -29.82 1.70 13.12
N PRO A 108 -29.10 0.95 13.98
CA PRO A 108 -28.77 -0.46 13.75
C PRO A 108 -29.98 -1.29 13.33
N GLY A 109 -29.87 -2.01 12.21
CA GLY A 109 -30.93 -2.84 11.63
C GLY A 109 -32.00 -2.08 10.83
N GLN A 110 -31.96 -0.74 10.81
CA GLN A 110 -32.93 0.08 10.07
C GLN A 110 -32.60 0.14 8.58
N SER A 111 -33.64 0.17 7.74
CA SER A 111 -33.53 0.45 6.31
C SER A 111 -34.31 1.71 5.93
N ILE A 112 -33.78 2.51 5.01
CA ILE A 112 -34.43 3.69 4.44
C ILE A 112 -34.23 3.74 2.91
N SER A 113 -35.04 4.55 2.21
CA SER A 113 -34.87 4.83 0.78
C SER A 113 -34.61 6.32 0.56
N VAL A 114 -33.59 6.66 -0.24
CA VAL A 114 -33.27 8.05 -0.61
C VAL A 114 -33.33 8.19 -2.13
N VAL A 115 -34.21 9.05 -2.63
CA VAL A 115 -34.33 9.34 -4.06
C VAL A 115 -33.58 10.63 -4.38
N VAL A 116 -32.67 10.56 -5.35
CA VAL A 116 -31.87 11.70 -5.82
C VAL A 116 -32.19 11.93 -7.29
N PRO A 117 -32.94 13.01 -7.62
CA PRO A 117 -33.37 13.25 -9.00
C PRO A 117 -32.26 13.85 -9.85
N GLY A 118 -32.24 13.51 -11.14
CA GLY A 118 -31.46 14.18 -12.18
C GLY A 118 -29.94 14.18 -11.98
N VAL A 119 -29.37 13.09 -11.44
CA VAL A 119 -27.93 13.03 -11.19
C VAL A 119 -27.17 12.96 -12.52
N ALA A 120 -26.27 13.92 -12.73
CA ALA A 120 -25.45 14.01 -13.94
C ALA A 120 -24.22 13.10 -13.88
N VAL A 121 -23.61 12.85 -15.04
CA VAL A 121 -22.33 12.12 -15.14
C VAL A 121 -21.25 12.77 -14.27
N GLY A 122 -20.51 11.95 -13.54
CA GLY A 122 -19.36 12.35 -12.74
C GLY A 122 -19.16 11.49 -11.51
N ASP A 123 -18.10 11.80 -10.79
CA ASP A 123 -17.74 11.11 -9.55
C ASP A 123 -18.32 11.85 -8.35
N TYR A 124 -18.87 11.07 -7.41
CA TYR A 124 -19.53 11.52 -6.20
C TYR A 124 -18.97 10.77 -5.01
N GLU A 125 -18.37 11.48 -4.06
CA GLU A 125 -18.05 10.90 -2.77
C GLU A 125 -19.35 10.68 -1.99
N ILE A 126 -19.48 9.49 -1.42
CA ILE A 126 -20.51 9.15 -0.43
C ILE A 126 -19.81 8.96 0.90
N ASN A 127 -20.34 9.59 1.95
CA ASN A 127 -19.76 9.49 3.28
C ASN A 127 -20.81 9.41 4.39
N CYS A 128 -20.31 9.22 5.61
CA CYS A 128 -21.07 9.24 6.86
C CYS A 128 -20.47 10.32 7.77
N GLU A 129 -21.29 11.31 8.14
CA GLU A 129 -20.88 12.49 8.92
C GLU A 129 -21.09 12.32 10.44
N VAL A 130 -21.47 11.12 10.88
CA VAL A 130 -21.43 10.79 12.30
C VAL A 130 -20.02 11.05 12.83
N SER A 131 -19.94 11.77 13.94
CA SER A 131 -18.67 12.25 14.49
C SER A 131 -17.64 11.11 14.59
N GLY A 132 -16.50 11.29 13.92
CA GLY A 132 -15.40 10.32 13.88
C GLY A 132 -15.50 9.23 12.80
N HIS A 133 -16.68 9.00 12.19
CA HIS A 133 -16.84 7.91 11.21
C HIS A 133 -16.18 8.22 9.86
N LEU A 134 -16.36 9.45 9.33
CA LEU A 134 -15.64 9.90 8.13
C LEU A 134 -14.12 9.86 8.33
N ALA A 135 -13.65 10.35 9.48
CA ALA A 135 -12.23 10.36 9.84
C ALA A 135 -11.66 8.93 9.95
N ALA A 136 -12.48 7.98 10.39
CA ALA A 136 -12.15 6.56 10.44
C ALA A 136 -12.32 5.83 9.09
N GLY A 137 -12.56 6.56 7.99
CA GLY A 137 -12.58 6.00 6.63
C GLY A 137 -13.95 5.63 6.10
N MET A 138 -15.05 6.04 6.76
CA MET A 138 -16.41 5.75 6.30
C MET A 138 -16.84 6.62 5.10
N LYS A 139 -16.14 6.43 3.98
CA LYS A 139 -16.40 7.06 2.70
C LYS A 139 -16.14 6.09 1.56
N THR A 140 -16.81 6.30 0.43
CA THR A 140 -16.63 5.53 -0.79
C THR A 140 -16.93 6.40 -2.01
N MET A 141 -16.51 5.96 -3.18
CA MET A 141 -16.79 6.65 -4.44
C MET A 141 -17.95 6.00 -5.17
N PHE A 142 -18.85 6.85 -5.68
CA PHE A 142 -19.97 6.48 -6.52
C PHE A 142 -19.87 7.23 -7.85
N ILE A 143 -19.94 6.49 -8.94
CA ILE A 143 -19.70 6.99 -10.28
C ILE A 143 -21.04 7.02 -11.02
N VAL A 144 -21.39 8.16 -11.60
CA VAL A 144 -22.50 8.23 -12.55
C VAL A 144 -21.92 8.36 -13.94
N SER A 145 -22.27 7.45 -14.84
CA SER A 145 -21.76 7.39 -16.21
C SER A 145 -22.87 7.03 -17.18
N ALA A 146 -22.88 7.67 -18.36
CA ALA A 146 -23.83 7.41 -19.43
C ALA A 146 -23.73 5.98 -20.02
N ASP A 147 -22.76 5.18 -19.55
CA ASP A 147 -22.46 3.83 -20.06
C ASP A 147 -22.67 2.70 -19.01
N ALA A 148 -23.28 2.96 -17.84
CA ALA A 148 -23.58 1.95 -16.83
C ALA A 148 -24.76 0.99 -17.20
N PRO A 149 -24.76 -0.30 -16.82
CA PRO A 149 -25.83 -1.23 -17.23
C PRO A 149 -27.18 -0.96 -16.53
N SER A 150 -28.31 -1.18 -17.22
CA SER A 150 -29.67 -1.08 -16.65
C SER A 150 -30.02 -2.29 -15.77
N SER A 151 -30.81 -2.07 -14.72
CA SER A 151 -30.94 -2.89 -13.50
C SER A 151 -31.66 -4.25 -13.59
N ASP A 152 -31.75 -4.91 -14.75
CA ASP A 152 -32.45 -6.21 -14.86
C ASP A 152 -31.49 -7.34 -15.26
N SER A 153 -30.79 -7.94 -14.28
CA SER A 153 -30.47 -9.37 -14.28
C SER A 153 -29.73 -9.80 -13.00
N HIS A 154 -30.39 -10.67 -12.23
CA HIS A 154 -29.80 -11.45 -11.16
C HIS A 154 -28.99 -12.62 -11.73
N VAL A 155 -27.68 -12.65 -11.55
CA VAL A 155 -26.88 -13.89 -11.54
C VAL A 155 -25.79 -13.78 -10.46
N MET A 156 -25.85 -14.70 -9.50
CA MET A 156 -24.80 -14.95 -8.51
C MET A 156 -23.71 -15.83 -9.14
N ALA A 157 -22.46 -15.35 -9.16
CA ALA A 157 -21.22 -16.11 -8.96
C ALA A 157 -20.00 -15.34 -9.51
N SER A 158 -18.94 -15.26 -8.69
CA SER A 158 -17.51 -15.16 -9.01
C SER A 158 -17.09 -14.68 -10.40
N GLY A 159 -16.38 -13.56 -10.47
CA GLY A 159 -15.62 -13.19 -11.67
C GLY A 159 -15.41 -11.68 -11.74
N GLU A 160 -14.16 -11.25 -11.59
CA GLU A 160 -13.73 -9.91 -11.98
C GLU A 160 -13.96 -9.69 -13.49
N ALA A 161 -14.14 -8.41 -13.83
CA ALA A 161 -13.90 -7.81 -15.15
C ALA A 161 -14.98 -7.95 -16.25
N MET A 162 -15.06 -6.87 -17.04
CA MET A 162 -15.75 -6.68 -18.32
C MET A 162 -17.26 -6.34 -18.27
N ASN A 163 -17.58 -5.03 -18.25
CA ASN A 163 -18.24 -4.39 -19.40
C ASN A 163 -18.52 -2.89 -19.19
N SER A 164 -17.61 -2.06 -19.69
CA SER A 164 -17.90 -0.85 -20.48
C SER A 164 -16.66 -0.54 -21.34
N MET A 165 -16.22 -1.55 -22.07
CA MET A 165 -15.67 -1.31 -23.41
C MET A 165 -16.86 -1.57 -24.32
N THR A 166 -17.12 -0.74 -25.32
CA THR A 166 -17.70 -1.25 -26.57
C THR A 166 -17.02 -2.58 -26.83
N ALA A 167 -17.75 -3.70 -26.74
CA ALA A 167 -17.17 -5.03 -26.53
C ALA A 167 -15.90 -5.18 -27.39
N MET A 168 -14.76 -4.95 -26.73
CA MET A 168 -13.50 -4.85 -27.44
C MET A 168 -13.27 -6.24 -27.98
N SER A 169 -13.14 -6.35 -29.29
CA SER A 169 -12.76 -7.63 -29.87
C SER A 169 -11.45 -8.07 -29.23
N TRP A 170 -11.23 -9.38 -29.07
CA TRP A 170 -9.98 -9.87 -28.51
C TRP A 170 -8.78 -9.35 -29.33
N GLN A 171 -8.94 -9.11 -30.63
CA GLN A 171 -7.93 -8.48 -31.48
C GLN A 171 -7.59 -7.05 -31.05
N GLU A 172 -8.60 -6.23 -30.75
CA GLU A 172 -8.39 -4.87 -30.26
C GLU A 172 -7.77 -4.87 -28.86
N MET A 173 -8.14 -5.85 -28.02
CA MET A 173 -7.53 -6.05 -26.71
C MET A 173 -6.05 -6.40 -26.84
N ASP A 174 -5.72 -7.41 -27.66
CA ASP A 174 -4.35 -7.84 -27.95
C ASP A 174 -3.53 -6.67 -28.50
N ALA A 175 -4.10 -5.87 -29.40
CA ALA A 175 -3.42 -4.70 -29.95
C ALA A 175 -3.09 -3.65 -28.87
N LYS A 176 -4.03 -3.36 -27.96
CA LYS A 176 -3.79 -2.41 -26.85
C LYS A 176 -2.80 -2.95 -25.83
N MET A 177 -2.91 -4.22 -25.47
CA MET A 177 -1.97 -4.92 -24.59
C MET A 177 -0.54 -4.83 -25.16
N ALA A 178 -0.37 -5.11 -26.45
CA ALA A 178 0.90 -5.00 -27.14
C ALA A 178 1.41 -3.55 -27.20
N GLU A 179 0.54 -2.58 -27.47
CA GLU A 179 0.90 -1.15 -27.49
C GLU A 179 1.46 -0.70 -26.14
N VAL A 180 0.81 -1.07 -25.03
CA VAL A 180 1.25 -0.74 -23.67
C VAL A 180 2.58 -1.41 -23.36
N ALA A 181 2.75 -2.70 -23.68
CA ALA A 181 4.00 -3.42 -23.46
C ALA A 181 5.17 -2.83 -24.25
N LEU A 182 4.96 -2.43 -25.51
CA LEU A 182 6.00 -1.86 -26.38
C LEU A 182 6.45 -0.45 -25.96
N LYS A 183 5.69 0.25 -25.11
CA LYS A 183 6.10 1.54 -24.54
C LYS A 183 7.12 1.39 -23.41
N PHE A 184 7.27 0.20 -22.84
CA PHE A 184 8.16 -0.03 -21.71
C PHE A 184 9.64 -0.18 -22.13
N PRO A 185 10.60 0.47 -21.44
CA PRO A 185 10.39 1.48 -20.40
C PRO A 185 10.09 2.87 -21.00
N ALA A 186 8.98 3.47 -20.58
CA ALA A 186 8.60 4.81 -20.97
C ALA A 186 9.43 5.82 -20.19
N LYS A 187 9.99 6.81 -20.89
CA LYS A 187 10.80 7.86 -20.25
C LYS A 187 9.89 8.88 -19.57
N THR A 188 10.25 9.23 -18.34
CA THR A 188 9.64 10.31 -17.56
C THR A 188 10.74 11.20 -16.95
N GLU A 189 10.35 12.39 -16.52
CA GLU A 189 11.17 13.33 -15.75
C GLU A 189 11.28 12.89 -14.27
N GLY A 190 12.43 13.14 -13.66
CA GLY A 190 12.68 12.81 -12.27
C GLY A 190 12.97 11.33 -12.03
N LEU A 191 13.93 11.07 -11.14
CA LEU A 191 14.35 9.73 -10.74
C LEU A 191 14.33 9.67 -9.21
N GLY A 192 13.58 8.73 -8.64
CA GLY A 192 13.57 8.44 -7.20
C GLY A 192 14.79 7.62 -6.80
N ASN A 193 15.03 7.49 -5.49
CA ASN A 193 16.09 6.65 -4.92
C ASN A 193 17.52 6.96 -5.40
N SER A 194 17.80 8.14 -5.96
CA SER A 194 19.18 8.48 -6.29
C SER A 194 19.97 8.70 -5.00
N GLU A 195 21.18 8.18 -4.90
CA GLU A 195 21.99 8.31 -3.68
C GLU A 195 22.37 9.77 -3.41
N LEU A 196 22.23 10.20 -2.16
CA LEU A 196 22.76 11.48 -1.70
C LEU A 196 24.13 11.24 -1.06
N SER A 197 25.18 11.75 -1.68
CA SER A 197 26.52 11.70 -1.09
C SER A 197 26.61 12.63 0.13
N PRO A 198 27.17 12.17 1.27
CA PRO A 198 27.34 13.02 2.43
C PRO A 198 28.48 14.01 2.25
N ILE A 199 28.37 15.15 2.93
CA ILE A 199 29.50 16.06 3.18
C ILE A 199 30.16 15.63 4.48
N ILE A 200 31.48 15.48 4.49
CA ILE A 200 32.23 15.22 5.73
C ILE A 200 32.51 16.55 6.41
N SER A 201 31.92 16.78 7.59
CA SER A 201 32.16 17.99 8.38
C SER A 201 33.43 17.88 9.22
N GLU A 202 33.95 19.02 9.68
CA GLU A 202 35.18 19.10 10.48
C GLU A 202 35.11 18.33 11.81
N ASP A 203 33.92 18.23 12.40
CA ASP A 203 33.62 17.46 13.61
C ASP A 203 33.42 15.95 13.35
N GLY A 204 33.63 15.52 12.10
CA GLY A 204 33.67 14.12 11.68
C GLY A 204 32.31 13.49 11.39
N TYR A 205 31.26 14.29 11.16
CA TYR A 205 29.96 13.77 10.75
C TYR A 205 29.89 13.58 9.23
N LYS A 206 29.18 12.53 8.82
CA LYS A 206 28.56 12.42 7.50
C LYS A 206 27.28 13.22 7.50
N VAL A 207 27.30 14.37 6.81
CA VAL A 207 26.18 15.31 6.75
C VAL A 207 25.36 15.08 5.49
N PHE A 208 24.08 14.79 5.65
CA PHE A 208 23.09 14.70 4.57
C PHE A 208 22.12 15.87 4.69
N ASN A 209 22.03 16.69 3.64
CA ASN A 209 21.10 17.81 3.61
C ASN A 209 19.84 17.41 2.85
N LEU A 210 18.73 17.30 3.58
CA LEU A 210 17.41 17.04 3.02
C LEU A 210 16.59 18.33 2.93
N THR A 211 15.81 18.46 1.86
CA THR A 211 14.82 19.55 1.72
C THR A 211 13.48 18.94 1.35
N ALA A 212 12.48 19.08 2.24
CA ALA A 212 11.11 18.68 1.96
C ALA A 212 10.40 19.81 1.21
N SER A 213 9.84 19.50 0.05
CA SER A 213 9.14 20.48 -0.81
C SER A 213 8.05 19.80 -1.63
N ILE A 214 7.05 20.58 -2.07
CA ILE A 214 6.06 20.10 -3.05
C ILE A 214 6.61 20.33 -4.45
N ILE A 215 6.61 19.29 -5.27
CA ILE A 215 7.10 19.31 -6.65
C ILE A 215 6.02 18.80 -7.60
N LYS A 216 6.16 19.18 -8.87
CA LYS A 216 5.41 18.55 -9.96
C LYS A 216 6.14 17.26 -10.35
N TRP A 217 5.58 16.10 -9.99
CA TRP A 217 6.19 14.79 -10.22
C TRP A 217 5.50 14.06 -11.36
N GLU A 218 6.25 13.52 -12.31
CA GLU A 218 5.71 12.73 -13.42
C GLU A 218 5.64 11.24 -13.04
N VAL A 219 4.44 10.72 -12.79
CA VAL A 219 4.25 9.30 -12.40
C VAL A 219 4.21 8.35 -13.61
N GLU A 220 3.72 8.84 -14.74
CA GLU A 220 3.57 8.15 -16.02
C GLU A 220 3.76 9.21 -17.11
N GLN A 221 4.18 8.83 -18.33
CA GLN A 221 4.47 9.78 -19.40
C GLN A 221 3.29 10.75 -19.64
N GLY A 222 3.54 12.05 -19.46
CA GLY A 222 2.56 13.14 -19.58
C GLY A 222 1.61 13.30 -18.38
N LYS A 223 1.66 12.40 -17.39
CA LYS A 223 0.82 12.42 -16.20
C LYS A 223 1.61 12.93 -15.00
N PHE A 224 1.34 14.18 -14.66
CA PHE A 224 1.96 14.86 -13.52
C PHE A 224 1.01 14.96 -12.34
N VAL A 225 1.56 14.86 -11.13
CA VAL A 225 0.87 15.01 -9.85
C VAL A 225 1.65 15.96 -8.94
N GLU A 226 1.00 16.50 -7.91
CA GLU A 226 1.69 17.22 -6.84
C GLU A 226 2.27 16.21 -5.86
N GLY A 227 3.59 15.98 -5.96
CA GLY A 227 4.33 15.07 -5.09
C GLY A 227 5.06 15.83 -4.00
N TRP A 228 5.16 15.26 -2.81
CA TRP A 228 5.90 15.82 -1.69
C TRP A 228 7.22 15.07 -1.62
N ALA A 229 8.32 15.78 -1.85
CA ALA A 229 9.61 15.17 -2.16
C ALA A 229 10.70 15.64 -1.20
N TYR A 230 11.62 14.72 -0.89
CA TYR A 230 12.94 15.09 -0.39
C TYR A 230 13.89 15.33 -1.57
N ASN A 231 14.49 16.51 -1.63
CA ASN A 231 15.49 16.90 -2.66
C ASN A 231 15.00 16.72 -4.10
N GLY A 232 13.70 16.93 -4.33
CA GLY A 232 13.09 16.82 -5.66
C GLY A 232 12.93 15.38 -6.18
N GLN A 233 13.04 14.37 -5.31
CA GLN A 233 12.93 12.95 -5.67
C GLN A 233 11.81 12.26 -4.89
N ILE A 234 11.10 11.35 -5.57
CA ILE A 234 10.09 10.46 -4.98
C ILE A 234 10.37 9.01 -5.43
N PRO A 235 10.68 8.09 -4.51
CA PRO A 235 11.04 8.32 -3.12
C PRO A 235 12.28 9.21 -3.01
N GLY A 236 12.50 9.75 -1.82
CA GLY A 236 13.66 10.56 -1.47
C GLY A 236 14.99 9.84 -1.68
N PRO A 237 16.11 10.57 -1.61
CA PRO A 237 17.43 10.02 -1.85
C PRO A 237 17.78 8.84 -0.94
N ILE A 238 18.53 7.86 -1.44
CA ILE A 238 19.11 6.82 -0.56
C ILE A 238 20.27 7.45 0.22
N LEU A 239 20.25 7.29 1.54
CA LEU A 239 21.33 7.68 2.44
C LEU A 239 22.14 6.43 2.81
N ARG A 240 23.47 6.50 2.70
CA ARG A 240 24.35 5.36 3.01
C ARG A 240 25.39 5.72 4.07
N ALA A 241 25.50 4.87 5.07
CA ALA A 241 26.51 4.97 6.11
C ALA A 241 27.07 3.59 6.49
N ASN A 242 28.19 3.60 7.21
CA ASN A 242 28.79 2.43 7.82
C ASN A 242 28.48 2.41 9.31
N VAL A 243 28.53 1.22 9.90
CA VAL A 243 28.53 1.08 11.35
C VAL A 243 29.73 1.85 11.93
N GLY A 244 29.46 2.66 12.95
CA GLY A 244 30.43 3.54 13.62
C GLY A 244 30.45 4.98 13.09
N ASP A 245 29.84 5.27 11.93
CA ASP A 245 29.78 6.63 11.42
C ASP A 245 28.93 7.53 12.32
N LYS A 246 29.38 8.78 12.51
CA LYS A 246 28.54 9.87 13.02
C LYS A 246 27.71 10.42 11.86
N ILE A 247 26.39 10.43 12.00
CA ILE A 247 25.44 10.86 10.97
C ILE A 247 24.76 12.13 11.43
N ARG A 248 24.67 13.13 10.54
CA ARG A 248 23.89 14.36 10.72
C ARG A 248 22.96 14.51 9.52
N ILE A 249 21.65 14.37 9.73
CA ILE A 249 20.66 14.66 8.69
C ILE A 249 20.08 16.04 9.00
N VAL A 250 20.33 17.01 8.12
CA VAL A 250 19.76 18.36 8.23
C VAL A 250 18.54 18.42 7.35
N LEU A 251 17.35 18.44 7.95
CA LEU A 251 16.09 18.59 7.20
C LEU A 251 15.68 20.06 7.19
N LYS A 252 15.59 20.65 6.01
CA LYS A 252 14.95 21.94 5.74
C LYS A 252 13.49 21.72 5.31
N ASN A 253 12.56 22.41 5.97
CA ASN A 253 11.16 22.37 5.59
C ASN A 253 10.81 23.53 4.65
N GLU A 254 10.45 23.22 3.40
CA GLU A 254 9.89 24.18 2.42
C GLU A 254 8.42 23.86 2.08
N LEU A 255 7.76 23.02 2.87
CA LEU A 255 6.34 22.72 2.75
C LEU A 255 5.48 23.88 3.28
N PRO A 256 4.19 23.96 2.88
CA PRO A 256 3.25 24.95 3.42
C PRO A 256 2.81 24.64 4.87
N GLU A 257 3.21 23.50 5.43
CA GLU A 257 2.89 23.07 6.79
C GLU A 257 4.12 22.50 7.51
N SER A 258 4.01 22.28 8.81
CA SER A 258 5.08 21.69 9.60
C SER A 258 5.42 20.26 9.14
N THR A 259 6.64 19.83 9.40
CA THR A 259 7.09 18.46 9.14
C THR A 259 8.00 17.95 10.25
N SER A 260 8.36 16.68 10.19
CA SER A 260 9.37 16.02 11.02
C SER A 260 9.93 14.83 10.24
N LEU A 261 11.02 14.23 10.70
CA LEU A 261 11.65 13.07 10.05
C LEU A 261 11.82 11.94 11.07
N HIS A 262 11.06 10.87 10.91
CA HIS A 262 11.25 9.65 11.69
C HIS A 262 12.16 8.66 10.96
N LEU A 263 13.10 8.07 11.70
CA LEU A 263 14.08 7.09 11.20
C LEU A 263 13.64 5.67 11.56
N HIS A 264 12.67 5.16 10.80
CA HIS A 264 12.09 3.84 10.99
C HIS A 264 13.15 2.73 10.85
N GLY A 265 13.31 1.94 11.90
CA GLY A 265 14.21 0.78 11.89
C GLY A 265 15.68 1.15 12.08
N VAL A 266 15.96 2.37 12.54
CA VAL A 266 17.30 2.82 12.89
C VAL A 266 17.33 3.18 14.37
N ARG A 267 18.31 2.64 15.10
CA ARG A 267 18.48 2.95 16.52
C ARG A 267 19.09 4.33 16.69
N VAL A 268 18.30 5.26 17.22
CA VAL A 268 18.69 6.65 17.49
C VAL A 268 18.42 7.06 18.94
N PRO A 269 19.11 8.09 19.48
CA PRO A 269 18.71 8.69 20.76
C PRO A 269 17.27 9.19 20.70
N ASN A 270 16.55 9.14 21.81
CA ASN A 270 15.13 9.54 21.86
C ASN A 270 14.89 10.95 21.30
N ALA A 271 15.78 11.92 21.56
CA ALA A 271 15.68 13.29 21.03
C ALA A 271 15.87 13.40 19.50
N MET A 272 16.19 12.31 18.81
CA MET A 272 16.43 12.22 17.36
C MET A 272 15.43 11.28 16.68
N ASP A 273 14.40 10.85 17.39
CA ASP A 273 13.39 9.90 16.91
C ASP A 273 12.42 10.53 15.89
N GLY A 274 12.21 11.85 15.94
CA GLY A 274 11.44 12.53 14.90
C GLY A 274 9.93 12.57 15.10
N VAL A 275 9.44 12.29 16.30
CA VAL A 275 8.01 12.20 16.63
C VAL A 275 7.60 13.44 17.43
N ASP A 276 7.09 14.45 16.74
CA ASP A 276 6.59 15.67 17.36
C ASP A 276 5.20 15.47 18.01
N PRO A 277 4.87 16.18 19.11
CA PRO A 277 5.75 17.08 19.89
C PRO A 277 6.57 16.36 20.97
N TYR A 278 6.64 15.02 20.96
CA TYR A 278 7.16 14.23 22.08
C TYR A 278 8.68 14.18 22.16
N THR A 279 9.34 13.97 21.02
CA THR A 279 10.80 13.83 20.96
C THR A 279 11.49 15.06 20.38
N GLN A 280 10.73 15.91 19.68
CA GLN A 280 11.16 17.22 19.21
C GLN A 280 9.96 18.15 19.03
N SER A 281 10.22 19.44 18.81
CA SER A 281 9.20 20.36 18.26
C SER A 281 9.01 20.12 16.75
N PRO A 282 7.81 20.39 16.19
CA PRO A 282 7.59 20.35 14.75
C PRO A 282 8.55 21.29 14.01
N ILE A 283 9.03 20.90 12.84
CA ILE A 283 9.84 21.75 11.97
C ILE A 283 8.89 22.65 11.18
N GLU A 284 8.73 23.90 11.62
CA GLU A 284 7.85 24.86 10.95
C GLU A 284 8.31 25.22 9.52
N PRO A 285 7.41 25.71 8.65
CA PRO A 285 7.79 26.19 7.31
C PRO A 285 8.97 27.16 7.34
N GLY A 286 9.97 26.91 6.49
CA GLY A 286 11.20 27.68 6.38
C GLY A 286 12.26 27.36 7.43
N GLN A 287 11.94 26.57 8.46
CA GLN A 287 12.90 26.17 9.50
C GLN A 287 13.68 24.90 9.11
N SER A 288 14.67 24.57 9.92
CA SER A 288 15.47 23.35 9.74
C SER A 288 15.75 22.68 11.10
N PHE A 289 15.97 21.37 11.06
CA PHE A 289 16.37 20.58 12.23
C PHE A 289 17.49 19.61 11.85
N SER A 290 18.40 19.35 12.79
CA SER A 290 19.52 18.43 12.61
C SER A 290 19.35 17.18 13.47
N TYR A 291 19.19 16.03 12.82
CA TYR A 291 19.16 14.72 13.45
C TYR A 291 20.59 14.18 13.56
N GLU A 292 21.11 14.04 14.78
CA GLU A 292 22.51 13.65 15.02
C GLU A 292 22.63 12.38 15.85
N PHE A 293 23.28 11.37 15.31
CA PHE A 293 23.47 10.10 16.00
C PHE A 293 24.70 9.34 15.46
N THR A 294 25.15 8.33 16.20
CA THR A 294 26.14 7.37 15.72
C THR A 294 25.41 6.13 15.23
N ALA A 295 25.77 5.63 14.04
CA ALA A 295 25.27 4.37 13.51
C ALA A 295 25.83 3.19 14.31
N LEU A 296 25.07 2.65 15.27
CA LEU A 296 25.57 1.63 16.20
C LEU A 296 25.54 0.20 15.64
N GLU A 297 24.66 -0.06 14.68
CA GLU A 297 24.42 -1.39 14.13
C GLU A 297 23.96 -1.30 12.67
N PRO A 298 24.12 -2.38 11.88
CA PRO A 298 23.58 -2.43 10.53
C PRO A 298 22.07 -2.21 10.53
N ALA A 299 21.56 -1.52 9.52
CA ALA A 299 20.12 -1.26 9.38
C ALA A 299 19.72 -1.17 7.90
N VAL A 300 18.62 -1.82 7.55
CA VAL A 300 17.79 -1.45 6.40
C VAL A 300 16.69 -0.55 6.95
N GLY A 301 17.02 0.74 7.03
CA GLY A 301 16.15 1.77 7.59
C GLY A 301 15.37 2.51 6.51
N MET A 302 14.21 3.00 6.90
CA MET A 302 13.43 3.97 6.13
C MET A 302 13.42 5.29 6.91
N TYR A 303 13.43 6.40 6.20
CA TYR A 303 13.11 7.69 6.80
C TYR A 303 11.81 8.20 6.17
N HIS A 304 10.91 8.78 6.96
CA HIS A 304 9.67 9.33 6.46
C HIS A 304 9.16 10.47 7.33
N SER A 305 8.23 11.27 6.81
CA SER A 305 7.57 12.28 7.64
C SER A 305 6.82 11.64 8.80
N HIS A 306 6.83 12.29 9.97
CA HIS A 306 6.01 11.89 11.12
C HIS A 306 5.06 13.01 11.61
N HIS A 307 4.95 14.08 10.84
CA HIS A 307 3.94 15.13 11.03
C HIS A 307 2.92 15.02 9.91
N ASN A 308 1.64 15.01 10.23
CA ASN A 308 0.57 14.78 9.24
C ASN A 308 0.89 13.59 8.31
N ALA A 309 1.47 12.52 8.88
CA ALA A 309 2.09 11.43 8.12
C ALA A 309 1.12 10.72 7.17
N GLN A 310 -0.18 10.71 7.52
CA GLN A 310 -1.26 10.19 6.68
C GLN A 310 -1.38 10.90 5.32
N VAL A 311 -0.93 12.15 5.22
CA VAL A 311 -0.89 12.92 3.96
C VAL A 311 0.53 13.00 3.42
N GLN A 312 1.49 13.32 4.28
CA GLN A 312 2.86 13.60 3.86
C GLN A 312 3.59 12.37 3.30
N VAL A 313 3.42 11.20 3.93
CA VAL A 313 4.11 9.97 3.50
C VAL A 313 3.55 9.44 2.18
N PRO A 314 2.23 9.20 2.03
CA PRO A 314 1.65 8.75 0.76
C PRO A 314 1.92 9.64 -0.44
N ASN A 315 2.12 10.95 -0.22
CA ASN A 315 2.43 11.90 -1.27
C ASN A 315 3.93 11.92 -1.65
N GLY A 316 4.79 11.18 -0.96
CA GLY A 316 6.17 10.91 -1.36
C GLY A 316 7.26 11.23 -0.32
N LEU A 317 6.92 11.69 0.90
CA LEU A 317 7.93 11.97 1.94
C LEU A 317 8.37 10.69 2.67
N ALA A 318 9.00 9.78 1.91
CA ALA A 318 9.81 8.70 2.45
C ALA A 318 11.07 8.47 1.60
N GLY A 319 12.05 7.76 2.17
CA GLY A 319 13.25 7.31 1.48
C GLY A 319 14.01 6.27 2.33
N ALA A 320 15.13 5.78 1.82
CA ALA A 320 15.90 4.71 2.48
C ALA A 320 17.18 5.22 3.15
N LEU A 321 17.49 4.69 4.33
CA LEU A 321 18.77 4.83 5.02
C LEU A 321 19.37 3.44 5.23
N LEU A 322 20.45 3.14 4.52
CA LEU A 322 21.16 1.87 4.59
C LEU A 322 22.44 2.04 5.41
N ILE A 323 22.56 1.27 6.50
CA ILE A 323 23.72 1.28 7.39
C ILE A 323 24.41 -0.09 7.31
N GLY A 324 25.69 -0.07 6.96
CA GLY A 324 26.52 -1.27 6.82
C GLY A 324 26.55 -1.84 5.39
N ASP A 325 27.38 -2.87 5.19
CA ASP A 325 27.50 -3.57 3.91
C ASP A 325 26.45 -4.67 3.81
N TRP A 326 25.27 -4.31 3.30
CA TRP A 326 24.15 -5.23 3.19
C TRP A 326 24.33 -6.27 2.11
N LYS A 327 25.16 -6.02 1.09
CA LYS A 327 25.55 -7.06 0.14
C LYS A 327 26.26 -8.18 0.87
N ASP A 328 27.25 -7.86 1.69
CA ASP A 328 27.94 -8.87 2.49
C ASP A 328 27.03 -9.53 3.54
N LEU A 329 26.21 -8.75 4.26
CA LEU A 329 25.33 -9.28 5.31
C LEU A 329 24.24 -10.19 4.75
N GLY A 330 23.61 -9.78 3.64
CA GLY A 330 22.58 -10.56 2.95
C GLY A 330 23.14 -11.86 2.39
N MET A 331 24.31 -11.82 1.73
CA MET A 331 24.95 -13.03 1.22
C MET A 331 25.45 -13.97 2.32
N LYS A 332 25.89 -13.43 3.47
CA LYS A 332 26.19 -14.24 4.66
C LYS A 332 24.95 -14.93 5.19
N SER A 333 23.81 -14.23 5.31
CA SER A 333 22.55 -14.84 5.73
C SER A 333 22.09 -15.92 4.75
N ALA A 334 22.23 -15.68 3.43
CA ALA A 334 21.92 -16.66 2.39
C ALA A 334 22.68 -18.00 2.56
N SER A 335 23.82 -18.02 3.26
CA SER A 335 24.54 -19.22 3.67
C SER A 335 24.85 -20.17 2.51
N GLY A 336 25.23 -19.61 1.34
CA GLY A 336 25.59 -20.39 0.14
C GLY A 336 24.42 -21.12 -0.53
N ARG A 337 23.17 -20.78 -0.20
CA ARG A 337 21.96 -21.40 -0.79
C ARG A 337 21.60 -20.84 -2.16
N LEU A 338 22.23 -19.74 -2.57
CA LEU A 338 21.99 -19.09 -3.85
C LEU A 338 22.76 -19.83 -4.95
N PRO A 339 22.17 -19.97 -6.16
CA PRO A 339 22.82 -20.59 -7.31
C PRO A 339 23.71 -19.59 -8.06
N ASP A 340 24.48 -18.78 -7.32
CA ASP A 340 25.36 -17.75 -7.86
C ASP A 340 26.72 -18.32 -8.28
N THR A 341 27.56 -17.49 -8.91
CA THR A 341 28.87 -17.94 -9.39
C THR A 341 30.02 -17.72 -8.40
N ASP A 342 29.89 -16.78 -7.47
CA ASP A 342 31.01 -16.33 -6.64
C ASP A 342 30.65 -15.94 -5.19
N GLY A 343 29.42 -16.20 -4.75
CA GLY A 343 28.94 -15.90 -3.41
C GLY A 343 28.74 -14.42 -3.11
N LYS A 344 28.60 -13.56 -4.13
CA LYS A 344 28.45 -12.11 -3.96
C LYS A 344 27.15 -11.59 -4.55
N ALA A 345 26.69 -10.47 -4.01
CA ALA A 345 25.67 -9.64 -4.65
C ALA A 345 26.36 -8.60 -5.55
N ASP A 346 26.01 -8.62 -6.83
CA ASP A 346 26.46 -7.67 -7.85
C ASP A 346 25.77 -6.32 -7.67
N GLN A 347 24.49 -6.35 -7.30
CA GLN A 347 23.65 -5.16 -7.12
C GLN A 347 22.94 -5.18 -5.77
N GLU A 348 22.68 -3.98 -5.25
CA GLU A 348 21.86 -3.72 -4.08
C GLU A 348 20.88 -2.62 -4.45
N VAL A 349 19.59 -2.93 -4.40
CA VAL A 349 18.55 -2.03 -4.88
C VAL A 349 17.45 -1.84 -3.86
N VAL A 350 16.86 -0.65 -3.87
CA VAL A 350 15.71 -0.29 -3.05
C VAL A 350 14.47 -0.24 -3.96
N MET A 351 13.44 -0.98 -3.56
CA MET A 351 12.12 -0.94 -4.19
C MET A 351 11.07 -0.49 -3.16
N VAL A 352 10.62 0.75 -3.32
CA VAL A 352 9.56 1.36 -2.52
C VAL A 352 8.21 1.13 -3.22
N LEU A 353 7.26 0.61 -2.45
CA LEU A 353 5.91 0.24 -2.85
C LEU A 353 4.94 1.28 -2.29
N ASN A 354 4.10 1.86 -3.14
CA ASN A 354 3.04 2.78 -2.73
C ASN A 354 1.71 2.42 -3.40
N ASP A 355 0.60 2.78 -2.78
CA ASP A 355 -0.78 2.59 -3.25
C ASP A 355 -1.70 3.78 -2.95
N SER A 356 -1.16 4.84 -2.34
CA SER A 356 -1.97 5.90 -1.74
C SER A 356 -1.41 7.28 -2.09
N GLY A 357 -2.11 8.33 -1.62
CA GLY A 357 -1.73 9.72 -1.90
C GLY A 357 -1.88 10.09 -3.38
N THR A 358 -1.26 11.20 -3.76
CA THR A 358 -1.25 11.71 -5.14
C THR A 358 -0.41 10.84 -6.08
N ILE A 359 0.57 10.11 -5.55
CA ILE A 359 1.44 9.21 -6.32
C ILE A 359 0.67 7.95 -6.74
N GLY A 360 -0.11 7.37 -5.83
CA GLY A 360 -0.92 6.17 -6.07
C GLY A 360 -0.07 4.90 -6.26
N LEU A 361 -0.69 3.90 -6.90
CA LEU A 361 -0.06 2.60 -7.18
C LEU A 361 1.20 2.77 -8.04
N SER A 362 2.37 2.55 -7.43
CA SER A 362 3.66 2.79 -8.06
C SER A 362 4.79 1.95 -7.46
N LEU A 363 5.84 1.78 -8.24
CA LEU A 363 7.15 1.28 -7.79
C LEU A 363 8.15 2.43 -7.92
N ASN A 364 8.83 2.78 -6.84
CA ASN A 364 9.77 3.90 -6.81
C ASN A 364 9.18 5.20 -7.40
N GLY A 365 7.92 5.50 -7.05
CA GLY A 365 7.22 6.71 -7.46
C GLY A 365 6.78 6.73 -8.93
N LYS A 366 6.97 5.65 -9.68
CA LYS A 366 6.56 5.53 -11.09
C LYS A 366 5.52 4.43 -11.28
N SER A 367 4.58 4.67 -12.19
CA SER A 367 3.61 3.67 -12.65
C SER A 367 4.05 3.12 -13.99
N PHE A 368 3.89 1.81 -14.21
CA PHE A 368 4.11 1.19 -15.52
C PHE A 368 3.31 1.92 -16.61
N PRO A 369 3.87 2.17 -17.81
CA PRO A 369 5.17 1.69 -18.32
C PRO A 369 6.39 2.55 -17.95
N ALA A 370 6.29 3.50 -17.03
CA ALA A 370 7.37 4.42 -16.67
C ALA A 370 8.32 3.92 -15.57
N THR A 371 8.07 2.72 -15.02
CA THR A 371 8.98 2.09 -14.05
C THR A 371 10.31 1.74 -14.71
N ALA A 372 11.39 1.78 -13.93
CA ALA A 372 12.72 1.42 -14.41
C ALA A 372 12.91 -0.11 -14.34
N PRO A 373 13.39 -0.77 -15.40
CA PRO A 373 13.77 -2.17 -15.35
C PRO A 373 15.07 -2.35 -14.58
N TYR A 374 15.23 -3.54 -14.00
CA TYR A 374 16.49 -4.02 -13.43
C TYR A 374 17.22 -4.89 -14.44
N THR A 375 18.54 -5.00 -14.31
CA THR A 375 19.36 -5.79 -15.25
C THR A 375 20.30 -6.72 -14.51
N LEU A 376 20.45 -7.96 -14.95
CA LEU A 376 21.48 -8.90 -14.48
C LEU A 376 22.06 -9.68 -15.66
N LYS A 377 23.21 -10.33 -15.45
CA LYS A 377 23.67 -11.44 -16.28
C LYS A 377 23.35 -12.76 -15.62
N VAL A 378 23.23 -13.83 -16.40
CA VAL A 378 23.08 -15.19 -15.84
C VAL A 378 24.21 -15.49 -14.85
N GLY A 379 23.85 -15.86 -13.62
CA GLY A 379 24.77 -16.13 -12.50
C GLY A 379 25.01 -14.94 -11.56
N GLU A 380 24.65 -13.71 -11.96
CA GLU A 380 24.70 -12.54 -11.09
C GLU A 380 23.54 -12.54 -10.09
N THR A 381 23.78 -11.95 -8.93
CA THR A 381 22.81 -11.81 -7.84
C THR A 381 22.52 -10.34 -7.53
N MET A 382 21.24 -10.02 -7.42
CA MET A 382 20.77 -8.73 -6.90
C MET A 382 20.17 -8.92 -5.51
N LEU A 383 20.58 -8.07 -4.57
CA LEU A 383 19.96 -7.92 -3.28
C LEU A 383 18.92 -6.80 -3.34
N VAL A 384 17.67 -7.12 -3.03
CA VAL A 384 16.53 -6.21 -3.14
C VAL A 384 16.00 -5.93 -1.76
N HIS A 385 15.94 -4.65 -1.39
CA HIS A 385 15.25 -4.19 -0.20
C HIS A 385 13.86 -3.67 -0.61
N TYR A 386 12.81 -4.42 -0.28
CA TYR A 386 11.45 -3.94 -0.41
C TYR A 386 11.10 -3.06 0.79
N PHE A 387 10.45 -1.94 0.52
CA PHE A 387 9.88 -1.03 1.50
C PHE A 387 8.44 -0.76 1.11
N ASN A 388 7.50 -0.92 2.02
CA ASN A 388 6.11 -0.55 1.75
C ASN A 388 5.74 0.73 2.52
N GLU A 389 5.66 1.85 1.80
CA GLU A 389 5.20 3.14 2.33
C GLU A 389 3.68 3.34 2.14
N GLY A 390 3.02 2.41 1.45
CA GLY A 390 1.61 2.42 1.16
C GLY A 390 0.74 1.99 2.34
N SER A 391 -0.57 1.91 2.11
CA SER A 391 -1.58 1.54 3.12
C SER A 391 -2.06 0.10 2.98
N LEU A 392 -1.71 -0.58 1.88
CA LEU A 392 -2.10 -1.96 1.60
C LEU A 392 -0.89 -2.89 1.64
N THR A 393 -1.12 -4.17 1.93
CA THR A 393 -0.12 -5.22 1.71
C THR A 393 0.05 -5.47 0.21
N HIS A 394 1.29 -5.55 -0.26
CA HIS A 394 1.61 -5.84 -1.66
C HIS A 394 2.34 -7.18 -1.78
N PRO A 395 1.71 -8.21 -2.37
CA PRO A 395 2.38 -9.47 -2.71
C PRO A 395 3.31 -9.28 -3.90
N MET A 396 4.60 -9.02 -3.68
CA MET A 396 5.56 -8.84 -4.77
C MET A 396 6.00 -10.19 -5.35
N HIS A 397 5.84 -10.34 -6.66
CA HIS A 397 6.16 -11.55 -7.42
C HIS A 397 7.09 -11.21 -8.59
N LEU A 398 8.22 -11.90 -8.65
CA LEU A 398 9.13 -11.90 -9.80
C LEU A 398 8.99 -13.25 -10.50
N HIS A 399 8.60 -13.23 -11.77
CA HIS A 399 8.26 -14.46 -12.51
C HIS A 399 9.40 -15.48 -12.49
N GLN A 400 10.63 -15.03 -12.76
CA GLN A 400 11.86 -15.76 -12.47
C GLN A 400 13.01 -14.77 -12.24
N PRO A 401 13.99 -15.10 -11.39
CA PRO A 401 14.07 -16.26 -10.50
C PRO A 401 13.19 -16.11 -9.24
N SER A 402 12.89 -17.22 -8.54
CA SER A 402 12.37 -17.14 -7.16
C SER A 402 13.40 -16.48 -6.24
N GLY A 403 12.93 -15.77 -5.22
CA GLY A 403 13.78 -15.03 -4.28
C GLY A 403 14.11 -15.83 -3.03
N LEU A 404 15.34 -15.72 -2.54
CA LEU A 404 15.71 -16.17 -1.21
C LEU A 404 15.59 -14.99 -0.24
N VAL A 405 14.66 -15.07 0.70
CA VAL A 405 14.48 -14.05 1.74
C VAL A 405 15.60 -14.19 2.77
N VAL A 406 16.36 -13.12 2.99
CA VAL A 406 17.58 -13.11 3.83
C VAL A 406 17.53 -12.11 4.97
N ALA A 407 16.61 -11.15 4.98
CA ALA A 407 16.39 -10.28 6.12
C ALA A 407 14.92 -9.83 6.22
N HIS A 408 14.48 -9.58 7.45
CA HIS A 408 13.19 -8.99 7.77
C HIS A 408 13.41 -7.81 8.72
N ASP A 409 12.80 -6.66 8.43
CA ASP A 409 12.89 -5.42 9.19
C ASP A 409 14.30 -5.00 9.57
N GLY A 410 15.24 -5.17 8.64
CA GLY A 410 16.64 -4.78 8.83
C GLY A 410 17.45 -5.74 9.70
N ALA A 411 16.92 -6.92 10.04
CA ALA A 411 17.65 -7.98 10.72
C ALA A 411 17.87 -9.19 9.78
N PRO A 412 19.11 -9.65 9.57
CA PRO A 412 19.38 -10.87 8.81
C PRO A 412 18.70 -12.09 9.44
N LEU A 413 18.13 -12.96 8.62
CA LEU A 413 17.45 -14.17 9.09
C LEU A 413 18.46 -15.26 9.44
N GLU A 414 18.22 -15.95 10.56
CA GLU A 414 18.95 -17.18 10.93
C GLU A 414 18.61 -18.32 9.97
N TYR A 415 17.34 -18.39 9.53
CA TYR A 415 16.85 -19.40 8.60
C TYR A 415 16.23 -18.74 7.36
N PRO A 416 17.03 -18.40 6.33
CA PRO A 416 16.50 -17.86 5.10
C PRO A 416 15.60 -18.89 4.40
N PHE A 417 14.58 -18.40 3.69
CA PHE A 417 13.58 -19.23 3.03
C PHE A 417 13.30 -18.74 1.61
N TRP A 418 12.92 -19.65 0.73
CA TRP A 418 12.55 -19.31 -0.63
C TRP A 418 11.11 -18.81 -0.68
N ALA A 419 10.89 -17.71 -1.39
CA ALA A 419 9.58 -17.17 -1.67
C ALA A 419 9.42 -16.97 -3.19
N ASP A 420 8.32 -17.50 -3.72
CA ASP A 420 7.89 -17.21 -5.08
C ASP A 420 7.19 -15.83 -5.14
N THR A 421 6.33 -15.58 -4.17
CA THR A 421 5.65 -14.31 -3.95
C THR A 421 5.83 -13.92 -2.48
N LEU A 422 6.18 -12.66 -2.22
CA LEU A 422 6.40 -12.15 -0.87
C LEU A 422 5.40 -11.05 -0.53
N ASN A 423 4.60 -11.27 0.52
CA ASN A 423 3.73 -10.24 1.07
C ASN A 423 4.57 -9.21 1.82
N VAL A 424 4.50 -7.95 1.39
CA VAL A 424 5.14 -6.82 2.08
C VAL A 424 4.04 -5.96 2.70
N ALA A 425 3.88 -5.97 4.02
CA ALA A 425 2.86 -5.16 4.69
C ALA A 425 3.31 -3.70 4.88
N PRO A 426 2.38 -2.75 5.11
CA PRO A 426 2.73 -1.35 5.39
C PRO A 426 3.79 -1.21 6.48
N GLY A 427 4.84 -0.44 6.21
CA GLY A 427 5.96 -0.21 7.13
C GLY A 427 7.01 -1.33 7.20
N GLU A 428 6.74 -2.51 6.63
CA GLU A 428 7.70 -3.61 6.61
C GLU A 428 8.86 -3.34 5.64
N ARG A 429 10.02 -3.89 6.00
CA ARG A 429 11.17 -3.99 5.11
C ARG A 429 11.59 -5.44 4.94
N TRP A 430 11.65 -5.91 3.71
CA TRP A 430 12.18 -7.24 3.41
C TRP A 430 13.43 -7.14 2.57
N THR A 431 14.42 -8.00 2.83
CA THR A 431 15.60 -8.13 1.96
C THR A 431 15.60 -9.51 1.31
N VAL A 432 15.66 -9.52 -0.02
CA VAL A 432 15.54 -10.72 -0.84
C VAL A 432 16.68 -10.77 -1.85
N ALA A 433 17.36 -11.90 -1.93
CA ALA A 433 18.40 -12.15 -2.92
C ALA A 433 17.81 -12.92 -4.13
N TYR A 434 18.04 -12.38 -5.31
CA TYR A 434 17.61 -12.96 -6.59
C TYR A 434 18.82 -13.24 -7.47
N THR A 435 19.05 -14.51 -7.81
CA THR A 435 20.14 -14.92 -8.71
C THR A 435 19.61 -15.31 -10.07
N ALA A 436 20.04 -14.60 -11.11
CA ALA A 436 19.55 -14.81 -12.48
C ALA A 436 19.99 -16.17 -13.02
N LYS A 437 19.04 -16.99 -13.49
CA LYS A 437 19.30 -18.35 -14.00
C LYS A 437 19.27 -18.44 -15.52
N ASP A 438 18.35 -17.70 -16.14
CA ASP A 438 18.05 -17.78 -17.56
C ASP A 438 17.94 -16.38 -18.16
N ALA A 439 18.50 -16.21 -19.37
CA ALA A 439 18.41 -14.97 -20.12
C ALA A 439 16.98 -14.73 -20.60
N GLY A 440 16.52 -13.48 -20.55
CA GLY A 440 15.15 -13.12 -20.90
C GLY A 440 14.69 -11.81 -20.26
N VAL A 441 13.41 -11.50 -20.47
CA VAL A 441 12.73 -10.40 -19.78
C VAL A 441 11.67 -11.02 -18.87
N TRP A 442 11.80 -10.80 -17.57
CA TRP A 442 10.94 -11.39 -16.55
C TRP A 442 10.09 -10.29 -15.91
N ALA A 443 8.77 -10.46 -15.92
CA ALA A 443 7.87 -9.52 -15.28
C ALA A 443 8.04 -9.56 -13.76
N TRP A 444 7.95 -8.38 -13.14
CA TRP A 444 8.02 -8.21 -11.70
C TRP A 444 6.94 -7.25 -11.25
N HIS A 445 5.98 -7.74 -10.48
CA HIS A 445 4.78 -6.98 -10.17
C HIS A 445 4.16 -7.33 -8.82
N CYS A 446 3.23 -6.48 -8.39
CA CYS A 446 2.31 -6.83 -7.32
C CYS A 446 1.31 -7.89 -7.83
N HIS A 447 1.10 -8.95 -7.07
CA HIS A 447 0.24 -10.09 -7.44
C HIS A 447 -1.25 -9.85 -7.08
N ILE A 448 -1.62 -8.64 -6.68
CA ILE A 448 -3.00 -8.17 -6.73
C ILE A 448 -3.23 -7.69 -8.18
N LEU A 449 -4.00 -8.43 -8.98
CA LEU A 449 -4.08 -8.17 -10.43
C LEU A 449 -4.56 -6.77 -10.78
N THR A 450 -5.48 -6.20 -9.99
CA THR A 450 -5.94 -4.82 -10.18
C THR A 450 -4.86 -3.77 -9.90
N HIS A 451 -3.75 -4.15 -9.25
CA HIS A 451 -2.55 -3.31 -9.05
C HIS A 451 -1.51 -3.50 -10.15
N ALA A 452 -1.69 -4.42 -11.08
CA ALA A 452 -0.70 -4.77 -12.11
C ALA A 452 -1.25 -4.73 -13.54
N GLU A 453 -2.58 -4.82 -13.72
CA GLU A 453 -3.17 -5.00 -15.03
C GLU A 453 -4.56 -4.36 -15.14
N THR A 454 -4.90 -4.00 -16.37
CA THR A 454 -6.23 -3.58 -16.80
C THR A 454 -6.61 -4.39 -18.03
N PRO A 455 -7.89 -4.37 -18.47
CA PRO A 455 -8.28 -4.96 -19.76
C PRO A 455 -7.55 -4.40 -21.00
N THR A 456 -6.68 -3.41 -20.86
CA THR A 456 -5.93 -2.78 -21.95
C THR A 456 -4.41 -2.93 -21.84
N GLY A 457 -3.89 -3.61 -20.82
CA GLY A 457 -2.45 -3.72 -20.60
C GLY A 457 -2.04 -3.75 -19.13
N MET A 458 -0.78 -4.12 -18.93
CA MET A 458 -0.06 -3.92 -17.66
C MET A 458 -0.13 -2.44 -17.24
N ARG A 459 -0.22 -2.19 -15.93
CA ARG A 459 -0.29 -0.84 -15.37
C ARG A 459 0.21 -0.82 -13.93
N TYR A 460 0.56 0.37 -13.43
CA TYR A 460 0.85 0.61 -12.02
C TYR A 460 2.09 -0.13 -11.50
N MET A 461 1.93 -1.11 -10.60
CA MET A 461 3.02 -1.75 -9.87
C MET A 461 3.63 -2.90 -10.65
N VAL A 462 4.18 -2.58 -11.82
CA VAL A 462 4.84 -3.53 -12.72
C VAL A 462 6.19 -2.95 -13.14
N THR A 463 7.22 -3.80 -13.19
CA THR A 463 8.51 -3.54 -13.83
C THR A 463 9.03 -4.86 -14.43
N ALA A 464 10.29 -4.90 -14.85
CA ALA A 464 10.93 -6.10 -15.34
C ALA A 464 12.34 -6.28 -14.81
N LEU A 465 12.77 -7.54 -14.71
CA LEU A 465 14.17 -7.93 -14.66
C LEU A 465 14.59 -8.37 -16.07
N ILE A 466 15.59 -7.71 -16.64
CA ILE A 466 16.19 -8.05 -17.93
C ILE A 466 17.49 -8.80 -17.68
N VAL A 467 17.54 -10.07 -18.07
CA VAL A 467 18.71 -10.93 -17.90
C VAL A 467 19.41 -11.14 -19.24
N SER A 468 20.68 -10.75 -19.34
CA SER A 468 21.52 -11.07 -20.49
C SER A 468 22.30 -12.37 -20.28
N ALA A 469 22.78 -12.96 -21.37
CA ALA A 469 23.74 -14.07 -21.30
C ALA A 469 25.05 -13.65 -20.59
N LYS A 470 25.82 -14.64 -20.14
CA LYS A 470 27.12 -14.46 -19.47
C LYS A 470 28.15 -13.72 -20.33
#